data_AF-A0A1S3ZI33-F1
#
_entry.id   AF-A0A1S3ZI33-F1
#
_cell.length_a   1.000
_cell.length_b   1.000
_cell.length_c   1.000
_cell.angle_alpha   90.00
_cell.angle_beta   90.00
_cell.angle_gamma   90.00
#
_symmetry.space_group_name_H-M   'P 1'
#
loop_
_entity.id
_entity.type
_entity.pdbx_description
1 polymer ?
#
loop_
_entity_poly.entity_id
_entity_poly.type
_entity_poly.pdbx_seq_one_letter_code
_entity_poly.pdbx_strand_id
1 'polypeptide(L)'
;MRIFNSSSHSSKKEKEEKEWLGASFKAENFIPGMVIGFILGLLLDLYKPSKSSNTLKKTSHLLSRNQPEKILAPPKPDDEDLKMVLVVRQDLKMAQGKIASQCAHAATGMYAELMQSDRYLLRQWEQCGQPKIVVTCKNQQEMNKLKEAAENIGLPTFVVADAGRTQVASGSRTVLAVGPGSKSAVDSVTGKQRLL
;
A
#
# COMPACT_ATOMS: atom_id res chain seq x y z
N MET A 1 -22.89 8.79 75.95
CA MET A 1 -22.45 9.43 74.69
C MET A 1 -22.40 8.33 73.63
N ARG A 2 -23.34 8.31 72.69
CA ARG A 2 -23.40 7.31 71.59
C ARG A 2 -22.32 7.67 70.57
N ILE A 3 -21.33 6.80 70.36
CA ILE A 3 -20.40 6.92 69.24
C ILE A 3 -20.84 5.92 68.17
N PHE A 4 -21.23 6.46 67.02
CA PHE A 4 -21.75 5.77 65.86
C PHE A 4 -20.69 4.85 65.23
N ASN A 5 -21.14 3.64 64.88
CA ASN A 5 -20.44 2.66 64.08
C ASN A 5 -20.49 3.09 62.59
N SER A 6 -19.37 3.57 62.01
CA SER A 6 -19.31 4.00 60.59
C SER A 6 -18.30 3.23 59.73
N SER A 7 -17.60 2.23 60.26
CA SER A 7 -16.51 1.54 59.55
C SER A 7 -16.93 0.29 58.76
N SER A 8 -18.19 -0.18 58.87
CA SER A 8 -18.65 -1.41 58.21
C SER A 8 -19.30 -1.22 56.83
N HIS A 9 -19.55 0.02 56.39
CA HIS A 9 -20.18 0.30 55.08
C HIS A 9 -19.18 0.63 53.98
N SER A 10 -18.00 1.16 54.29
CA SER A 10 -16.99 1.51 53.29
C SER A 10 -16.35 0.29 52.64
N SER A 11 -16.12 -0.78 53.40
CA SER A 11 -15.41 -1.98 52.94
C SER A 11 -16.25 -2.92 52.06
N LYS A 12 -17.59 -2.88 52.17
CA LYS A 12 -18.48 -3.63 51.26
C LYS A 12 -18.60 -2.95 49.90
N LYS A 13 -18.66 -1.62 49.87
CA LYS A 13 -18.84 -0.83 48.65
C LYS A 13 -17.62 -0.90 47.71
N GLU A 14 -16.41 -0.83 48.27
CA GLU A 14 -15.17 -1.00 47.48
C GLU A 14 -14.97 -2.43 46.96
N LYS A 15 -15.54 -3.44 47.63
CA LYS A 15 -15.45 -4.84 47.21
C LYS A 15 -16.41 -5.13 46.06
N GLU A 16 -17.64 -4.58 46.12
CA GLU A 16 -18.62 -4.65 45.03
C GLU A 16 -18.16 -3.89 43.77
N GLU A 17 -17.52 -2.72 43.89
CA GLU A 17 -16.99 -1.98 42.73
C GLU A 17 -15.82 -2.70 42.04
N LYS A 18 -14.93 -3.32 42.81
CA LYS A 18 -13.81 -4.11 42.25
C LYS A 18 -14.28 -5.41 41.60
N GLU A 19 -15.32 -6.04 42.15
CA GLU A 19 -15.97 -7.21 41.53
C GLU A 19 -16.75 -6.83 40.26
N TRP A 20 -17.42 -5.67 40.24
CA TRP A 20 -18.09 -5.15 39.04
C TRP A 20 -17.12 -4.79 37.91
N LEU A 21 -16.00 -4.14 38.23
CA LEU A 21 -14.96 -3.83 37.24
C LEU A 21 -14.26 -5.11 36.73
N GLY A 22 -14.00 -6.08 37.60
CA GLY A 22 -13.40 -7.37 37.21
C GLY A 22 -14.31 -8.24 36.35
N ALA A 23 -15.63 -8.22 36.58
CA ALA A 23 -16.61 -8.92 35.75
C ALA A 23 -16.77 -8.31 34.35
N SER A 24 -16.48 -7.01 34.20
CA SER A 24 -16.57 -6.28 32.93
C SER A 24 -15.46 -6.63 31.93
N PHE A 25 -14.33 -7.20 32.38
CA PHE A 25 -13.19 -7.59 31.52
C PHE A 25 -13.08 -9.10 31.27
N LYS A 26 -14.15 -9.87 31.50
CA LYS A 26 -14.19 -11.29 31.17
C LYS A 26 -14.39 -11.44 29.65
N ALA A 27 -13.58 -12.28 28.99
CA ALA A 27 -13.57 -12.42 27.52
C ALA A 27 -14.94 -12.72 26.90
N GLU A 28 -15.82 -13.37 27.67
CA GLU A 28 -17.21 -13.67 27.32
C GLU A 28 -18.12 -12.43 27.16
N ASN A 29 -17.80 -11.31 27.81
CA ASN A 29 -18.51 -10.02 27.67
C ASN A 29 -17.86 -9.09 26.63
N PHE A 30 -16.65 -9.42 26.18
CA PHE A 30 -15.87 -8.62 25.24
C PHE A 30 -16.33 -8.84 23.78
N ILE A 31 -16.67 -10.07 23.43
CA ILE A 31 -17.05 -10.45 22.06
C ILE A 31 -18.32 -9.72 21.59
N PRO A 32 -19.41 -9.63 22.39
CA PRO A 32 -20.58 -8.85 22.00
C PRO A 32 -20.27 -7.36 21.80
N GLY A 33 -19.44 -6.77 22.67
CA GLY A 33 -19.01 -5.37 22.57
C GLY A 33 -18.20 -5.08 21.31
N MET A 34 -17.31 -5.99 20.91
CA MET A 34 -16.54 -5.88 19.66
C MET A 34 -17.42 -5.94 18.41
N VAL A 35 -18.40 -6.85 18.38
CA VAL A 35 -19.32 -6.99 17.24
C VAL A 35 -20.20 -5.74 17.11
N ILE A 36 -20.75 -5.25 18.22
CA ILE A 36 -21.56 -4.02 18.25
C ILE A 36 -20.73 -2.81 17.80
N GLY A 37 -19.49 -2.68 18.31
CA GLY A 37 -18.57 -1.62 17.91
C GLY A 37 -18.18 -1.68 16.44
N PHE A 38 -17.97 -2.88 15.89
CA PHE A 38 -17.66 -3.07 14.47
C PHE A 38 -18.84 -2.70 13.56
N ILE A 39 -20.06 -3.11 13.93
CA ILE A 39 -21.28 -2.77 13.17
C ILE A 39 -21.56 -1.26 13.24
N LEU A 40 -21.47 -0.64 14.42
CA LEU A 40 -21.62 0.82 14.57
C LEU A 40 -20.53 1.59 13.81
N GLY A 41 -19.28 1.10 13.83
CA GLY A 41 -18.18 1.67 13.07
C GLY A 41 -18.41 1.62 11.56
N LEU A 42 -18.88 0.48 11.04
CA LEU A 42 -19.26 0.34 9.63
C LEU A 42 -20.46 1.24 9.27
N LEU A 43 -21.45 1.37 10.15
CA LEU A 43 -22.62 2.21 9.91
C LEU A 43 -22.26 3.71 9.85
N LEU A 44 -21.32 4.16 10.70
CA LEU A 44 -20.82 5.54 10.67
C LEU A 44 -19.96 5.83 9.44
N ASP A 45 -19.17 4.87 8.97
CA ASP A 45 -18.35 5.05 7.76
C ASP A 45 -19.22 5.09 6.49
N LEU A 46 -20.37 4.40 6.50
CA LEU A 46 -21.41 4.48 5.46
C LEU A 46 -22.18 5.82 5.45
N TYR A 47 -22.15 6.60 6.53
CA TYR A 47 -22.86 7.87 6.62
C TYR A 47 -22.01 9.08 6.20
N LYS A 48 -20.77 8.88 5.72
CA LYS A 48 -19.99 9.99 5.14
C LYS A 48 -20.64 10.46 3.84
N PRO A 49 -21.05 11.73 3.73
CA PRO A 49 -21.65 12.26 2.51
C PRO A 49 -20.59 12.33 1.41
N SER A 50 -20.85 11.61 0.32
CA SER A 50 -20.13 11.71 -0.95
C SER A 50 -20.16 13.17 -1.44
N LYS A 51 -19.01 13.84 -1.46
CA LYS A 51 -18.86 15.12 -2.17
C LYS A 51 -18.84 14.84 -3.68
N SER A 52 -20.04 14.79 -4.24
CA SER A 52 -20.32 14.95 -5.66
C SER A 52 -20.01 16.39 -6.07
N SER A 53 -18.92 16.59 -6.81
CA SER A 53 -18.66 17.83 -7.54
C SER A 53 -18.79 17.58 -9.04
N ASN A 54 -20.01 17.73 -9.56
CA ASN A 54 -20.28 17.97 -10.97
C ASN A 54 -20.50 19.48 -11.16
N THR A 55 -19.64 20.14 -11.93
CA THR A 55 -20.03 21.38 -12.65
C THR A 55 -19.37 21.39 -14.01
N LEU A 56 -20.15 20.98 -15.01
CA LEU A 56 -19.94 21.34 -16.42
C LEU A 56 -19.97 22.87 -16.57
N LYS A 57 -18.99 23.43 -17.31
CA LYS A 57 -19.23 24.56 -18.21
C LYS A 57 -18.65 24.26 -19.58
N LYS A 58 -19.58 24.11 -20.51
CA LYS A 58 -19.42 24.05 -21.96
C LYS A 58 -19.42 25.49 -22.48
N THR A 59 -18.38 25.93 -23.18
CA THR A 59 -18.50 26.93 -24.24
C THR A 59 -17.39 26.74 -25.27
N SER A 60 -17.88 26.47 -26.48
CA SER A 60 -17.25 26.47 -27.79
C SER A 60 -16.46 27.74 -28.10
N HIS A 61 -15.25 27.58 -28.64
CA HIS A 61 -14.83 28.39 -29.79
C HIS A 61 -13.70 27.70 -30.58
N LEU A 62 -14.04 27.31 -31.81
CA LEU A 62 -13.25 27.21 -33.04
C LEU A 62 -11.72 27.36 -32.95
N LEU A 63 -10.98 26.39 -33.49
CA LEU A 63 -10.34 26.52 -34.80
C LEU A 63 -9.85 25.17 -35.33
N SER A 64 -10.14 24.98 -36.61
CA SER A 64 -9.90 23.80 -37.45
C SER A 64 -8.41 23.55 -37.68
N ARG A 65 -7.97 22.29 -37.63
CA ARG A 65 -6.71 21.86 -38.24
C ARG A 65 -6.82 20.42 -38.73
N ASN A 66 -7.03 20.30 -40.03
CA ASN A 66 -6.99 19.04 -40.78
C ASN A 66 -5.61 18.38 -40.67
N GLN A 67 -5.55 17.19 -40.10
CA GLN A 67 -4.56 16.18 -40.46
C GLN A 67 -5.26 14.83 -40.67
N PRO A 68 -4.89 14.06 -41.71
CA PRO A 68 -5.50 12.78 -42.00
C PRO A 68 -5.12 11.77 -40.91
N GLU A 69 -6.12 11.22 -40.23
CA GLU A 69 -5.96 10.06 -39.35
C GLU A 69 -5.45 8.87 -40.17
N LYS A 70 -4.16 8.59 -40.00
CA LYS A 70 -3.62 7.27 -40.29
C LYS A 70 -4.21 6.35 -39.22
N ILE A 71 -5.22 5.58 -39.58
CA ILE A 71 -5.80 4.53 -38.74
C ILE A 71 -4.66 3.55 -38.42
N LEU A 72 -3.98 3.80 -37.29
CA LEU A 72 -3.10 2.85 -36.67
C LEU A 72 -4.04 1.82 -36.07
N ALA A 73 -4.12 0.65 -36.71
CA ALA A 73 -4.80 -0.49 -36.12
C ALA A 73 -4.38 -0.59 -34.63
N PRO A 74 -5.32 -0.81 -33.70
CA PRO A 74 -4.95 -0.98 -32.30
C PRO A 74 -3.85 -2.05 -32.24
N PRO A 75 -2.76 -1.81 -31.49
CA PRO A 75 -1.75 -2.84 -31.30
C PRO A 75 -2.50 -4.09 -30.86
N LYS A 76 -2.22 -5.21 -31.53
CA LYS A 76 -2.72 -6.50 -31.08
C LYS A 76 -2.38 -6.60 -29.59
N PRO A 77 -3.29 -7.11 -28.73
CA PRO A 77 -2.89 -7.50 -27.40
C PRO A 77 -1.94 -8.66 -27.62
N ASP A 78 -0.66 -8.33 -27.72
CA ASP A 78 0.38 -9.29 -27.43
C ASP A 78 0.01 -9.76 -26.02
N ASP A 79 -0.27 -11.05 -25.83
CA ASP A 79 -0.35 -11.70 -24.51
C ASP A 79 1.04 -11.64 -23.85
N GLU A 80 1.69 -10.47 -23.84
CA GLU A 80 2.93 -10.25 -23.14
C GLU A 80 2.58 -10.15 -21.67
N ASP A 81 2.78 -11.28 -20.97
CA ASP A 81 2.72 -11.37 -19.53
C ASP A 81 3.39 -10.15 -18.88
N LEU A 82 2.59 -9.25 -18.32
CA LEU A 82 3.08 -8.09 -17.60
C LEU A 82 3.58 -8.52 -16.23
N LYS A 83 4.70 -7.96 -15.78
CA LYS A 83 5.26 -8.25 -14.46
C LYS A 83 5.85 -7.04 -13.77
N MET A 84 5.92 -7.11 -12.45
CA MET A 84 6.65 -6.16 -11.61
C MET A 84 7.85 -6.88 -10.97
N VAL A 85 8.98 -6.20 -10.89
CA VAL A 85 10.16 -6.68 -10.18
C VAL A 85 10.46 -5.77 -8.98
N LEU A 86 10.62 -6.38 -7.81
CA LEU A 86 10.97 -5.71 -6.56
C LEU A 86 12.45 -5.95 -6.26
N VAL A 87 13.27 -4.91 -6.40
CA VAL A 87 14.72 -4.96 -6.23
C VAL A 87 15.08 -4.58 -4.78
N VAL A 88 15.61 -5.53 -4.02
CA VAL A 88 15.96 -5.39 -2.61
C VAL A 88 17.47 -5.16 -2.44
N ARG A 89 17.83 -4.13 -1.65
CA ARG A 89 19.22 -3.88 -1.27
C ARG A 89 19.75 -4.88 -0.25
N GLN A 90 20.86 -5.54 -0.58
CA GLN A 90 21.51 -6.54 0.29
C GLN A 90 22.46 -5.91 1.32
N ASP A 91 23.06 -4.76 1.03
CA ASP A 91 23.96 -4.06 1.95
C ASP A 91 23.31 -3.62 3.26
N LEU A 92 21.98 -3.47 3.26
CA LEU A 92 21.19 -3.11 4.45
C LEU A 92 20.97 -4.27 5.42
N LYS A 93 21.30 -5.51 5.04
CA LYS A 93 21.18 -6.72 5.88
C LYS A 93 19.81 -6.84 6.58
N MET A 94 18.74 -6.51 5.86
CA MET A 94 17.39 -6.52 6.42
C MET A 94 16.97 -7.95 6.78
N ALA A 95 16.34 -8.13 7.94
CA ALA A 95 15.70 -9.40 8.29
C ALA A 95 14.53 -9.71 7.34
N GLN A 96 14.22 -11.00 7.17
CA GLN A 96 13.20 -11.48 6.21
C GLN A 96 11.85 -10.77 6.36
N GLY A 97 11.35 -10.62 7.60
CA GLY A 97 10.08 -9.92 7.85
C GLY A 97 10.10 -8.44 7.42
N LYS A 98 11.25 -7.76 7.59
CA LYS A 98 11.41 -6.38 7.12
C LYS A 98 11.45 -6.33 5.60
N ILE A 99 12.13 -7.27 4.94
CA ILE A 99 12.15 -7.34 3.48
C ILE A 99 10.71 -7.51 2.94
N ALA A 100 9.95 -8.46 3.50
CA ALA A 100 8.57 -8.69 3.10
C ALA A 100 7.70 -7.43 3.23
N SER A 101 7.78 -6.73 4.36
CA SER A 101 7.06 -5.47 4.59
C SER A 101 7.47 -4.38 3.58
N GLN A 102 8.75 -4.23 3.30
CA GLN A 102 9.25 -3.21 2.36
C GLN A 102 8.87 -3.53 0.91
N CYS A 103 8.88 -4.81 0.51
CA CYS A 103 8.37 -5.26 -0.77
C CYS A 103 6.86 -4.98 -0.91
N ALA A 104 6.08 -5.24 0.15
CA ALA A 104 4.65 -4.91 0.17
C ALA A 104 4.43 -3.40 -0.01
N HIS A 105 5.16 -2.56 0.73
CA HIS A 105 5.09 -1.10 0.57
C HIS A 105 5.44 -0.64 -0.85
N ALA A 106 6.46 -1.24 -1.47
CA ALA A 106 6.86 -0.90 -2.84
C ALA A 106 5.75 -1.24 -3.85
N ALA A 107 5.18 -2.45 -3.74
CA ALA A 107 4.10 -2.89 -4.62
C ALA A 107 2.82 -2.06 -4.44
N THR A 108 2.41 -1.77 -3.20
CA THR A 108 1.22 -0.95 -2.94
C THR A 108 1.43 0.52 -3.30
N GLY A 109 2.65 1.04 -3.15
CA GLY A 109 3.00 2.40 -3.56
C GLY A 109 2.91 2.57 -5.06
N MET A 110 3.51 1.63 -5.80
CA MET A 110 3.39 1.58 -7.26
C MET A 110 1.93 1.44 -7.72
N TYR A 111 1.17 0.56 -7.08
CA TYR A 111 -0.27 0.41 -7.37
C TYR A 111 -1.03 1.74 -7.20
N ALA A 112 -0.81 2.44 -6.08
CA ALA A 112 -1.49 3.71 -5.80
C ALA A 112 -1.09 4.83 -6.77
N GLU A 113 0.16 4.83 -7.24
CA GLU A 113 0.64 5.76 -8.26
C GLU A 113 -0.04 5.49 -9.61
N LEU A 114 -0.02 4.24 -10.09
CA LEU A 114 -0.67 3.86 -11.35
C LEU A 114 -2.17 4.05 -11.34
N MET A 115 -2.81 3.88 -10.18
CA MET A 115 -4.24 4.16 -10.04
C MET A 115 -4.56 5.64 -10.36
N GLN A 116 -3.59 6.54 -10.24
CA GLN A 116 -3.73 7.96 -10.57
C GLN A 116 -3.16 8.30 -11.96
N SER A 117 -2.04 7.68 -12.36
CA SER A 117 -1.31 8.04 -13.57
C SER A 117 -1.63 7.17 -14.80
N ASP A 118 -1.81 5.85 -14.62
CA ASP A 118 -2.03 4.89 -15.72
C ASP A 118 -2.91 3.71 -15.28
N ARG A 119 -4.22 3.97 -15.24
CA ARG A 119 -5.25 2.97 -14.91
C ARG A 119 -5.33 1.84 -15.93
N TYR A 120 -4.90 2.08 -17.17
CA TYR A 120 -5.00 1.09 -18.23
C TYR A 120 -3.93 0.02 -18.04
N LEU A 121 -2.66 0.44 -17.89
CA LEU A 121 -1.55 -0.47 -17.58
C LEU A 121 -1.80 -1.25 -16.29
N LEU A 122 -2.33 -0.58 -15.26
CA LEU A 122 -2.69 -1.22 -13.99
C LEU A 122 -3.68 -2.38 -14.21
N ARG A 123 -4.77 -2.14 -14.94
CA ARG A 123 -5.80 -3.15 -15.21
C ARG A 123 -5.27 -4.32 -16.04
N GLN A 124 -4.40 -4.06 -17.02
CA GLN A 124 -3.77 -5.14 -17.78
C GLN A 124 -2.92 -6.02 -16.87
N TRP A 125 -2.12 -5.42 -15.99
CA TRP A 125 -1.29 -6.19 -15.06
C TRP A 125 -2.14 -6.98 -14.04
N GLU A 126 -3.25 -6.42 -13.58
CA GLU A 126 -4.24 -7.14 -12.74
C GLU A 126 -4.83 -8.35 -13.48
N GLN A 127 -5.17 -8.20 -14.76
CA GLN A 127 -5.67 -9.30 -15.60
C GLN A 127 -4.64 -10.41 -15.81
N CYS A 128 -3.34 -10.07 -15.82
CA CYS A 128 -2.24 -11.05 -15.82
C CYS A 128 -2.00 -11.72 -14.44
N GLY A 129 -2.86 -11.48 -13.44
CA GLY A 129 -2.67 -12.03 -12.09
C GLY A 129 -1.62 -11.28 -11.28
N GLN A 130 -1.27 -10.06 -11.67
CA GLN A 130 -0.39 -9.13 -10.96
C GLN A 130 0.94 -9.73 -10.46
N PRO A 131 1.73 -10.43 -11.32
CA PRO A 131 2.92 -11.15 -10.87
C PRO A 131 4.02 -10.19 -10.39
N LYS A 132 4.66 -10.59 -9.29
CA LYS A 132 5.72 -9.85 -8.59
C LYS A 132 6.91 -10.78 -8.38
N ILE A 133 8.09 -10.40 -8.85
CA ILE A 133 9.32 -11.16 -8.67
C ILE A 133 10.24 -10.35 -7.76
N VAL A 134 10.85 -10.98 -6.76
CA VAL A 134 11.77 -10.30 -5.85
C VAL A 134 13.20 -10.67 -6.22
N VAL A 135 14.01 -9.66 -6.50
CA VAL A 135 15.43 -9.79 -6.84
C VAL A 135 16.29 -8.92 -5.94
N THR A 136 17.60 -9.05 -6.07
CA THR A 136 18.58 -8.38 -5.22
C THR A 136 19.47 -7.42 -6.00
N CYS A 137 19.87 -6.33 -5.36
CA CYS A 137 20.99 -5.51 -5.78
C CYS A 137 21.98 -5.33 -4.62
N LYS A 138 23.24 -5.04 -4.95
CA LYS A 138 24.33 -4.96 -3.98
C LYS A 138 24.18 -3.76 -3.06
N ASN A 139 23.81 -2.60 -3.60
CA ASN A 139 23.81 -1.32 -2.88
C ASN A 139 22.93 -0.25 -3.57
N GLN A 140 22.88 0.94 -2.95
CA GLN A 140 22.10 2.08 -3.47
C GLN A 140 22.54 2.55 -4.86
N GLN A 141 23.84 2.47 -5.17
CA GLN A 141 24.34 2.90 -6.48
C GLN A 141 23.81 1.98 -7.58
N GLU A 142 23.81 0.66 -7.36
CA GLU A 142 23.23 -0.30 -8.30
C GLU A 142 21.72 -0.10 -8.43
N MET A 143 21.00 0.12 -7.33
CA MET A 143 19.57 0.44 -7.36
C MET A 143 19.27 1.70 -8.19
N ASN A 144 20.06 2.76 -8.02
CA ASN A 144 19.87 3.99 -8.79
C ASN A 144 20.09 3.78 -10.29
N LYS A 145 21.09 2.96 -10.68
CA LYS A 145 21.32 2.60 -12.09
C LYS A 145 20.14 1.82 -12.69
N LEU A 146 19.57 0.87 -11.93
CA LEU A 146 18.40 0.11 -12.36
C LEU A 146 17.17 1.01 -12.52
N LYS A 147 16.96 1.94 -11.57
CA LYS A 147 15.90 2.93 -11.65
C LYS A 147 16.02 3.80 -12.90
N GLU A 148 17.20 4.38 -13.13
CA GLU A 148 17.47 5.23 -14.30
C GLU A 148 17.27 4.45 -15.61
N ALA A 149 17.78 3.22 -15.69
CA ALA A 149 17.59 2.37 -16.85
C ALA A 149 16.10 2.06 -17.14
N ALA A 150 15.29 1.82 -16.10
CA ALA A 150 13.85 1.62 -16.23
C ALA A 150 13.13 2.90 -16.70
N GLU A 151 13.42 4.03 -16.07
CA GLU A 151 12.81 5.32 -16.42
C GLU A 151 13.14 5.74 -17.85
N ASN A 152 14.37 5.48 -18.32
CA ASN A 152 14.82 5.79 -19.67
C ASN A 152 14.04 5.03 -20.77
N ILE A 153 13.47 3.87 -20.44
CA ILE A 153 12.62 3.09 -21.36
C ILE A 153 11.12 3.23 -21.06
N GLY A 154 10.76 4.17 -20.18
CA GLY A 154 9.37 4.47 -19.83
C GLY A 154 8.70 3.46 -18.89
N LEU A 155 9.46 2.59 -18.20
CA LEU A 155 8.88 1.72 -17.18
C LEU A 155 8.59 2.54 -15.91
N PRO A 156 7.41 2.33 -15.28
CA PRO A 156 7.12 2.98 -14.01
C PRO A 156 8.06 2.45 -12.92
N THR A 157 8.49 3.33 -12.02
CA THR A 157 9.34 2.97 -10.87
C THR A 157 8.85 3.59 -9.58
N PHE A 158 8.98 2.86 -8.46
CA PHE A 158 8.61 3.36 -7.14
C PHE A 158 9.67 2.97 -6.12
N VAL A 159 10.10 3.89 -5.27
CA VAL A 159 11.16 3.64 -4.28
C VAL A 159 10.61 3.79 -2.87
N VAL A 160 10.83 2.77 -2.05
CA VAL A 160 10.58 2.84 -0.61
C VAL A 160 11.83 3.32 0.11
N ALA A 161 11.64 4.22 1.05
CA ALA A 161 12.66 4.61 2.02
C ALA A 161 12.21 4.21 3.43
N ASP A 162 13.14 3.75 4.25
CA ASP A 162 12.86 3.44 5.65
C ASP A 162 12.59 4.72 6.43
N ALA A 163 11.49 4.76 7.18
CA ALA A 163 11.10 5.90 8.01
C ALA A 163 11.95 6.02 9.30
N GLY A 164 12.97 5.18 9.49
CA GLY A 164 13.90 5.26 10.60
C GLY A 164 13.40 4.64 11.92
N ARG A 165 12.43 3.71 11.85
CA ARG A 165 11.91 2.99 13.03
C ARG A 165 12.64 1.67 13.30
N THR A 166 13.76 1.42 12.61
CA THR A 166 14.49 0.13 12.67
C THR A 166 16.00 0.35 12.60
N GLN A 167 16.78 -0.74 12.60
CA GLN A 167 18.26 -0.80 12.59
C GLN A 167 18.93 -0.21 11.32
N VAL A 168 18.17 0.28 10.34
CA VAL A 168 18.72 0.91 9.13
C VAL A 168 18.66 2.43 9.30
N ALA A 169 19.68 3.14 8.83
CA ALA A 169 19.71 4.61 8.89
C ALA A 169 18.44 5.21 8.26
N SER A 170 17.82 6.16 8.98
CA SER A 170 16.60 6.83 8.53
C SER A 170 16.78 7.43 7.13
N GLY A 171 15.77 7.30 6.27
CA GLY A 171 15.79 7.79 4.89
C GLY A 171 16.53 6.89 3.90
N SER A 172 17.09 5.76 4.34
CA SER A 172 17.72 4.80 3.42
C SER A 172 16.69 4.21 2.45
N ARG A 173 16.94 4.32 1.15
CA ARG A 173 16.18 3.61 0.12
C ARG A 173 16.37 2.11 0.28
N THR A 174 15.30 1.35 0.43
CA THR A 174 15.31 -0.09 0.78
C THR A 174 14.97 -0.98 -0.40
N VAL A 175 13.87 -0.68 -1.08
CA VAL A 175 13.30 -1.47 -2.19
C VAL A 175 12.89 -0.54 -3.33
N LEU A 176 13.19 -0.97 -4.55
CA LEU A 176 12.76 -0.34 -5.80
C LEU A 176 11.78 -1.28 -6.51
N ALA A 177 10.58 -0.82 -6.83
CA ALA A 177 9.70 -1.47 -7.79
C ALA A 177 10.04 -1.00 -9.21
N VAL A 178 10.15 -1.94 -10.14
CA VAL A 178 10.30 -1.72 -11.59
C VAL A 178 9.12 -2.39 -12.28
N GLY A 179 8.40 -1.63 -13.11
CA GLY A 179 7.15 -2.09 -13.71
C GLY A 179 5.93 -1.83 -12.82
N PRO A 180 4.74 -2.30 -13.23
CA PRO A 180 4.52 -3.35 -14.19
C PRO A 180 4.87 -2.94 -15.63
N GLY A 181 5.31 -3.92 -16.41
CA GLY A 181 5.63 -3.76 -17.82
C GLY A 181 5.82 -5.13 -18.45
N SER A 182 6.00 -5.17 -19.77
CA SER A 182 6.19 -6.46 -20.43
C SER A 182 7.42 -7.19 -19.93
N LYS A 183 7.38 -8.51 -19.96
CA LYS A 183 8.49 -9.36 -19.53
C LYS A 183 9.81 -8.94 -20.19
N SER A 184 9.79 -8.71 -21.49
CA SER A 184 10.97 -8.31 -22.28
C SER A 184 11.56 -6.97 -21.82
N ALA A 185 10.72 -5.94 -21.65
CA ALA A 185 11.15 -4.63 -21.18
C ALA A 185 11.71 -4.69 -19.75
N VAL A 186 11.00 -5.36 -18.83
CA VAL A 186 11.42 -5.49 -17.43
C VAL A 186 12.71 -6.32 -17.30
N ASP A 187 12.88 -7.38 -18.11
CA ASP A 187 14.09 -8.21 -18.12
C ASP A 187 15.30 -7.49 -18.73
N SER A 188 15.12 -6.55 -19.66
CA SER A 188 16.25 -5.74 -20.15
C SER A 188 16.90 -4.89 -19.05
N VAL A 189 16.15 -4.56 -17.99
CA VAL A 189 16.64 -3.80 -16.84
C VAL A 189 17.12 -4.73 -15.73
N THR A 190 16.32 -5.74 -15.39
CA THR A 190 16.49 -6.51 -14.14
C THR A 190 16.91 -7.97 -14.34
N GLY A 191 17.02 -8.44 -15.59
CA GLY A 191 17.27 -9.87 -15.89
C GLY A 191 18.64 -10.39 -15.46
N LYS A 192 19.58 -9.52 -15.08
CA LYS A 192 20.91 -9.89 -14.56
C LYS A 192 20.93 -10.03 -13.03
N GLN A 193 19.85 -9.66 -12.36
CA GLN A 193 19.78 -9.61 -10.91
C GLN A 193 19.38 -10.98 -10.39
N ARG A 194 19.94 -11.37 -9.25
CA ARG A 194 19.63 -12.66 -8.65
C ARG A 194 18.32 -12.58 -7.89
N LEU A 195 17.54 -13.66 -7.92
CA LEU A 195 16.40 -13.86 -7.04
C LEU A 195 16.84 -13.72 -5.57
N LEU A 196 15.96 -13.14 -4.74
CA LEU A 196 16.16 -12.96 -3.30
C LEU A 196 16.13 -14.29 -2.54
#